data_AF-A0A538P0W8-F1
#
_entry.id   AF-A0A538P0W8-F1
#
_cell.length_a   1.000
_cell.length_b   1.000
_cell.length_c   1.000
_cell.angle_alpha   90.00
_cell.angle_beta   90.00
_cell.angle_gamma   90.00
#
_symmetry.space_group_name_H-M   'P 1'
#
loop_
_entity.id
_entity.type
_entity.pdbx_description
1 polymer ?
#
loop_
_entity_poly.entity_id
_entity_poly.type
_entity_poly.pdbx_seq_one_letter_code
_entity_poly.pdbx_strand_id
1 'polypeptide(L)'
;MGDPRNVAHAKKVVQEKHHKHKDGATAPQRGNKAQLTKQKQAGAEESPAPKTAEAARPAQPPDPTQLEKSLVVLSKLKELEFHSRGNIEKLAELSLAIEDELKQKAFVEAIGALYSAQDAFQSKILKLIEDYEAECGRLRPPG
;
A
#
# COMPACT_ATOMS: atom_id res chain seq x y z
N MET A 1 19.58 -7.08 -46.28
CA MET A 1 18.39 -7.86 -46.69
C MET A 1 17.79 -8.47 -45.44
N GLY A 2 16.63 -7.98 -45.01
CA GLY A 2 15.96 -8.38 -43.77
C GLY A 2 15.06 -9.61 -43.96
N ASP A 3 14.92 -10.39 -42.89
CA ASP A 3 14.12 -11.63 -42.85
C ASP A 3 12.61 -11.34 -43.04
N PRO A 4 11.94 -11.93 -44.04
CA PRO A 4 10.56 -11.61 -44.43
C PRO A 4 9.47 -12.40 -43.68
N ARG A 5 9.77 -13.10 -42.57
CA ARG A 5 8.82 -14.08 -41.99
C ARG A 5 8.23 -13.75 -40.62
N ASN A 6 8.27 -12.50 -40.15
CA ASN A 6 7.52 -12.17 -38.93
C ASN A 6 6.78 -10.83 -38.96
N VAL A 7 6.27 -10.48 -40.15
CA VAL A 7 5.29 -9.40 -40.32
C VAL A 7 3.92 -10.02 -40.53
N ALA A 8 3.26 -10.45 -39.44
CA ALA A 8 1.90 -10.95 -39.51
C ALA A 8 1.14 -10.66 -38.20
N HIS A 9 0.50 -9.50 -38.21
CA HIS A 9 -0.80 -9.24 -37.60
C HIS A 9 -0.89 -9.13 -36.07
N ALA A 10 -0.62 -7.91 -35.62
CA ALA A 10 -1.44 -7.25 -34.62
C ALA A 10 -2.94 -7.43 -34.93
N LYS A 11 -3.63 -8.25 -34.11
CA LYS A 11 -5.08 -8.15 -33.90
C LYS A 11 -5.36 -8.25 -32.41
N LYS A 12 -5.41 -7.08 -31.77
CA LYS A 12 -5.97 -6.89 -30.44
C LYS A 12 -7.44 -7.33 -30.47
N VAL A 13 -7.81 -8.33 -29.67
CA VAL A 13 -9.21 -8.56 -29.32
C VAL A 13 -9.50 -7.67 -28.12
N VAL A 14 -9.96 -6.44 -28.40
CA VAL A 14 -10.65 -5.60 -27.43
C VAL A 14 -12.11 -6.02 -27.46
N GLN A 15 -12.59 -6.72 -26.44
CA GLN A 15 -14.02 -6.84 -26.20
C GLN A 15 -14.46 -5.64 -25.36
N GLU A 16 -14.79 -4.55 -26.05
CA GLU A 16 -15.54 -3.43 -25.48
C GLU A 16 -17.01 -3.84 -25.42
N LYS A 17 -17.52 -4.13 -24.22
CA LYS A 17 -18.97 -4.24 -23.99
C LYS A 17 -19.50 -2.87 -23.62
N HIS A 18 -20.07 -2.16 -24.58
CA HIS A 18 -20.92 -1.00 -24.32
C HIS A 18 -22.23 -1.05 -25.11
N HIS A 19 -23.25 -0.44 -24.50
CA HIS A 19 -24.62 -0.11 -24.91
C HIS A 19 -25.71 -1.07 -24.39
N LYS A 20 -26.85 -0.62 -23.85
CA LYS A 20 -27.45 0.72 -23.89
C LYS A 20 -28.45 0.98 -22.76
N HIS A 21 -28.41 2.23 -22.29
CA HIS A 21 -29.44 3.07 -21.67
C HIS A 21 -30.93 2.73 -21.90
N LYS A 22 -31.72 2.94 -20.85
CA LYS A 22 -33.00 3.70 -20.76
C LYS A 22 -33.35 3.80 -19.26
N ASP A 23 -33.86 4.86 -18.66
CA ASP A 23 -34.04 6.29 -18.90
C ASP A 23 -34.62 6.83 -17.57
N GLY A 24 -34.39 8.10 -17.24
CA GLY A 24 -35.12 8.86 -16.21
C GLY A 24 -34.32 9.13 -14.93
N ALA A 25 -33.69 10.30 -14.80
CA ALA A 25 -34.27 11.52 -14.19
C ALA A 25 -34.65 11.27 -12.70
N THR A 26 -34.11 11.95 -11.68
CA THR A 26 -33.76 13.36 -11.54
C THR A 26 -33.02 13.51 -10.21
N ALA A 27 -31.92 14.26 -10.16
CA ALA A 27 -31.47 14.97 -8.96
C ALA A 27 -31.74 16.47 -9.19
N PRO A 28 -31.61 17.39 -8.22
CA PRO A 28 -31.12 17.25 -6.83
C PRO A 28 -31.98 18.02 -5.80
N GLN A 29 -31.86 17.74 -4.49
CA GLN A 29 -32.05 18.83 -3.53
C GLN A 29 -31.25 18.68 -2.24
N ARG A 30 -30.41 19.70 -2.04
CA ARG A 30 -29.61 20.05 -0.87
C ARG A 30 -30.42 21.09 -0.08
N GLY A 31 -30.59 20.93 1.23
CA GLY A 31 -30.94 22.08 2.08
C GLY A 31 -31.85 21.83 3.29
N ASN A 32 -31.25 22.07 4.46
CA ASN A 32 -31.78 22.77 5.63
C ASN A 32 -32.85 22.16 6.58
N LYS A 33 -32.35 21.93 7.81
CA LYS A 33 -32.79 22.45 9.11
C LYS A 33 -34.15 22.06 9.73
N ALA A 34 -34.01 21.77 11.02
CA ALA A 34 -34.92 22.01 12.15
C ALA A 34 -35.98 20.94 12.41
N GLN A 35 -35.86 20.28 13.58
CA GLN A 35 -36.81 20.41 14.71
C GLN A 35 -37.77 19.21 14.72
N LEU A 36 -38.19 18.58 15.82
CA LEU A 36 -38.02 18.78 17.25
C LEU A 36 -38.58 17.47 17.86
N THR A 37 -37.82 16.84 18.75
CA THR A 37 -38.25 16.29 20.06
C THR A 37 -39.62 15.60 20.15
N LYS A 38 -39.68 14.36 20.68
CA LYS A 38 -39.90 14.07 22.13
C LYS A 38 -40.57 12.70 22.39
N GLN A 39 -39.91 11.94 23.29
CA GLN A 39 -40.42 10.94 24.26
C GLN A 39 -41.01 9.61 23.72
N LYS A 40 -40.54 8.40 24.09
CA LYS A 40 -40.12 7.74 25.35
C LYS A 40 -41.23 6.83 25.90
N GLN A 41 -41.01 5.51 25.79
CA GLN A 41 -41.32 4.41 26.73
C GLN A 41 -41.03 3.10 25.94
N ALA A 42 -40.02 2.27 26.21
CA ALA A 42 -39.61 1.52 27.41
C ALA A 42 -40.57 0.34 27.75
N GLY A 43 -40.03 -0.89 27.65
CA GLY A 43 -40.65 -2.17 28.01
C GLY A 43 -40.30 -3.23 26.94
N ALA A 44 -39.09 -3.81 26.92
CA ALA A 44 -38.59 -4.89 27.77
C ALA A 44 -39.41 -6.19 27.65
N GLU A 45 -39.05 -7.04 26.68
CA GLU A 45 -39.21 -8.50 26.77
C GLU A 45 -37.96 -9.18 26.18
N GLU A 46 -37.61 -10.29 26.81
CA GLU A 46 -36.40 -11.10 26.75
C GLU A 46 -35.86 -11.51 25.37
N SER A 47 -34.53 -11.39 25.24
CA SER A 47 -33.53 -12.33 24.70
C SER A 47 -33.98 -13.72 24.17
N PRO A 48 -33.24 -14.35 23.23
CA PRO A 48 -31.77 -14.31 23.21
C PRO A 48 -31.12 -14.02 21.85
N ALA A 49 -30.01 -13.28 21.96
CA ALA A 49 -28.94 -13.27 20.99
C ALA A 49 -28.43 -14.69 20.68
N PRO A 50 -28.09 -15.02 19.42
CA PRO A 50 -27.01 -15.95 19.19
C PRO A 50 -25.70 -15.18 19.40
N LYS A 51 -25.15 -15.31 20.61
CA LYS A 51 -23.70 -15.24 20.80
C LYS A 51 -23.09 -16.44 20.06
N THR A 52 -22.71 -16.22 18.81
CA THR A 52 -21.55 -16.86 18.21
C THR A 52 -20.55 -15.73 18.06
N ALA A 53 -19.70 -15.42 19.05
CA ALA A 53 -18.57 -16.27 19.41
C ALA A 53 -18.05 -17.02 18.18
N GLU A 54 -17.63 -16.28 17.14
CA GLU A 54 -16.47 -16.73 16.33
C GLU A 54 -15.23 -16.56 17.22
N ALA A 55 -15.22 -17.37 18.29
CA ALA A 55 -14.03 -17.81 18.96
C ALA A 55 -13.11 -18.34 17.87
N ALA A 56 -11.89 -17.82 17.86
CA ALA A 56 -10.70 -18.45 17.30
C ALA A 56 -11.01 -19.43 16.16
N ARG A 57 -11.06 -18.93 14.90
CA ARG A 57 -10.77 -19.83 13.78
C ARG A 57 -9.47 -20.54 14.15
N PRO A 58 -9.43 -21.89 14.19
CA PRO A 58 -8.17 -22.59 14.32
C PRO A 58 -7.25 -22.04 13.23
N ALA A 59 -6.03 -21.66 13.62
CA ALA A 59 -5.02 -21.20 12.68
C ALA A 59 -4.97 -22.21 11.54
N GLN A 60 -5.50 -21.82 10.39
CA GLN A 60 -5.49 -22.65 9.20
C GLN A 60 -4.02 -22.98 8.94
N PRO A 61 -3.67 -24.26 8.71
CA PRO A 61 -2.27 -24.63 8.49
C PRO A 61 -1.70 -23.72 7.41
N PRO A 62 -0.50 -23.14 7.64
CA PRO A 62 0.06 -22.15 6.74
C PRO A 62 0.13 -22.75 5.34
N ASP A 63 -0.52 -22.08 4.39
CA ASP A 63 -0.46 -22.46 2.99
C ASP A 63 1.01 -22.27 2.54
N PRO A 64 1.70 -23.33 2.09
CA PRO A 64 3.10 -23.21 1.67
C PRO A 64 3.28 -22.15 0.57
N THR A 65 2.27 -21.95 -0.28
CA THR A 65 2.31 -20.90 -1.31
C THR A 65 2.21 -19.49 -0.72
N GLN A 66 1.66 -19.33 0.49
CA GLN A 66 1.64 -18.06 1.22
C GLN A 66 3.03 -17.70 1.71
N LEU A 67 3.78 -18.65 2.26
CA LEU A 67 5.16 -18.41 2.69
C LEU A 67 6.05 -18.00 1.51
N GLU A 68 5.95 -18.68 0.37
CA GLU A 68 6.69 -18.34 -0.84
C GLU A 68 6.40 -16.91 -1.32
N LYS A 69 5.12 -16.53 -1.37
CA LYS A 69 4.71 -15.15 -1.71
C LYS A 69 5.26 -14.14 -0.70
N SER A 70 5.21 -14.47 0.58
CA SER A 70 5.75 -13.61 1.64
C SER A 70 7.26 -13.40 1.47
N LEU A 71 8.02 -14.44 1.14
CA LEU A 71 9.47 -14.31 0.90
C LEU A 71 9.78 -13.42 -0.31
N VAL A 72 8.95 -13.43 -1.36
CA VAL A 72 9.10 -12.50 -2.50
C VAL A 72 8.92 -11.05 -2.05
N VAL A 73 7.93 -10.77 -1.19
CA VAL A 73 7.73 -9.43 -0.62
C VAL A 73 8.92 -9.03 0.24
N LEU A 74 9.42 -9.93 1.09
CA LEU A 74 10.60 -9.69 1.92
C LEU A 74 11.83 -9.32 1.07
N SER A 75 12.06 -10.02 -0.05
CA SER A 75 13.15 -9.70 -0.98
C SER A 75 13.03 -8.28 -1.54
N LYS A 76 11.81 -7.85 -1.91
CA LYS A 76 11.57 -6.47 -2.39
C LYS A 76 11.79 -5.42 -1.29
N LEU A 77 11.40 -5.71 -0.04
CA LEU A 77 11.67 -4.81 1.08
C LEU A 77 13.17 -4.63 1.30
N LYS A 78 13.95 -5.72 1.21
CA LYS A 78 15.42 -5.68 1.30
C LYS A 78 16.06 -4.91 0.14
N GLU A 79 15.53 -5.04 -1.07
CA GLU A 79 15.97 -4.24 -2.22
C GLU A 79 15.73 -2.74 -1.99
N LEU A 80 14.54 -2.36 -1.47
CA LEU A 80 14.25 -0.97 -1.10
C LEU A 80 15.17 -0.42 -0.01
N GLU A 81 15.50 -1.23 1.00
CA GLU A 81 16.46 -0.88 2.04
C GLU A 81 17.86 -0.64 1.46
N PHE A 82 18.33 -1.52 0.57
CA PHE A 82 19.61 -1.36 -0.10
C PHE A 82 19.68 -0.06 -0.91
N HIS A 83 18.65 0.24 -1.71
CA HIS A 83 18.58 1.49 -2.46
C HIS A 83 18.52 2.71 -1.55
N SER A 84 17.82 2.61 -0.42
CA SER A 84 17.75 3.70 0.54
C SER A 84 19.11 4.05 1.12
N ARG A 85 19.96 3.06 1.43
CA ARG A 85 21.36 3.31 1.83
C ARG A 85 22.14 4.03 0.75
N GLY A 86 22.03 3.56 -0.50
CA GLY A 86 22.67 4.21 -1.64
C GLY A 86 22.19 5.64 -1.86
N ASN A 87 20.92 5.95 -1.58
CA ASN A 87 20.39 7.31 -1.67
C ASN A 87 21.02 8.26 -0.66
N ILE A 88 21.32 7.80 0.57
CA ILE A 88 22.00 8.62 1.58
C ILE A 88 23.40 9.01 1.09
N GLU A 89 24.14 8.04 0.55
CA GLU A 89 25.47 8.28 -0.04
C GLU A 89 25.38 9.24 -1.23
N LYS A 90 24.40 9.02 -2.12
CA LYS A 90 24.19 9.89 -3.28
C LYS A 90 23.81 11.31 -2.91
N LEU A 91 22.98 11.49 -1.88
CA LEU A 91 22.66 12.82 -1.35
C LEU A 91 23.90 13.54 -0.82
N ALA A 92 24.91 12.81 -0.32
CA ALA A 92 26.18 13.39 0.15
C ALA A 92 26.99 13.96 -0.99
N GLU A 93 27.16 13.15 -2.02
CA GLU A 93 27.85 13.56 -3.24
C GLU A 93 27.19 14.77 -3.87
N LEU A 94 25.85 14.76 -3.98
CA LEU A 94 25.09 15.88 -4.55
C LEU A 94 25.20 17.14 -3.68
N SER A 95 25.15 16.99 -2.35
CA SER A 95 25.31 18.13 -1.44
C SER A 95 26.65 18.84 -1.64
N LEU A 96 27.73 18.07 -1.71
CA LEU A 96 29.08 18.62 -1.93
C LEU A 96 29.20 19.27 -3.31
N ALA A 97 28.72 18.60 -4.36
CA ALA A 97 28.75 19.13 -5.72
C ALA A 97 27.98 20.45 -5.85
N ILE A 98 26.80 20.55 -5.23
CA ILE A 98 25.97 21.77 -5.26
C ILE A 98 26.68 22.93 -4.54
N GLU A 99 27.25 22.68 -3.36
CA GLU A 99 28.02 23.71 -2.63
C GLU A 99 29.24 24.15 -3.44
N ASP A 100 29.90 23.21 -4.13
CA ASP A 100 31.07 23.50 -4.95
C ASP A 100 30.77 24.27 -6.23
N GLU A 101 29.67 23.97 -6.92
CA GLU A 101 29.30 24.62 -8.17
C GLU A 101 28.70 26.01 -7.94
N LEU A 102 27.78 26.13 -6.98
CA LEU A 102 27.00 27.35 -6.81
C LEU A 102 27.61 28.32 -5.79
N LYS A 103 28.57 27.85 -4.97
CA LYS A 103 29.26 28.64 -3.93
C LYS A 103 28.31 29.44 -3.02
N GLN A 104 27.10 28.91 -2.79
CA GLN A 104 26.07 29.53 -1.96
C GLN A 104 25.31 28.48 -1.13
N LYS A 105 24.70 28.92 -0.03
CA LYS A 105 24.05 28.03 0.95
C LYS A 105 22.53 27.93 0.82
N ALA A 106 21.96 28.43 -0.28
CA ALA A 106 20.51 28.50 -0.49
C ALA A 106 19.80 27.14 -0.40
N PHE A 107 20.50 26.04 -0.66
CA PHE A 107 19.93 24.68 -0.69
C PHE A 107 20.23 23.84 0.56
N VAL A 108 21.01 24.36 1.51
CA VAL A 108 21.46 23.59 2.68
C VAL A 108 20.28 23.05 3.48
N GLU A 109 19.25 23.86 3.71
CA GLU A 109 18.07 23.44 4.46
C GLU A 109 17.26 22.36 3.70
N ALA A 110 17.04 22.56 2.40
CA ALA A 110 16.32 21.60 1.58
C ALA A 110 17.04 20.25 1.48
N ILE A 111 18.37 20.27 1.31
CA ILE A 111 19.21 19.07 1.30
C ILE A 111 19.20 18.38 2.67
N GLY A 112 19.30 19.15 3.76
CA GLY A 112 19.21 18.61 5.13
C GLY A 112 17.86 17.95 5.42
N ALA A 113 16.76 18.52 4.91
CA ALA A 113 15.43 17.92 5.02
C ALA A 113 15.32 16.61 4.23
N LEU A 114 15.87 16.56 3.00
CA LEU A 114 15.92 15.32 2.20
C LEU A 114 16.73 14.23 2.91
N TYR A 115 17.88 14.59 3.47
CA TYR A 115 18.69 13.67 4.26
C TYR A 115 17.95 13.10 5.46
N SER A 116 17.32 13.99 6.24
CA SER A 116 16.57 13.59 7.44
C SER A 116 15.40 12.66 7.06
N ALA A 117 14.73 12.93 5.95
CA ALA A 117 13.66 12.06 5.44
C ALA A 117 14.19 10.70 4.98
N GLN A 118 15.34 10.66 4.30
CA GLN A 118 15.96 9.42 3.83
C GLN A 118 16.46 8.56 5.00
N ASP A 119 17.08 9.16 6.01
CA ASP A 119 17.52 8.48 7.23
C ASP A 119 16.33 7.93 8.04
N ALA A 120 15.25 8.71 8.16
CA ALA A 120 14.01 8.24 8.78
C ALA A 120 13.36 7.10 7.99
N PHE A 121 13.39 7.15 6.66
CA PHE A 121 12.93 6.04 5.82
C PHE A 121 13.79 4.79 6.04
N GLN A 122 15.11 4.92 6.05
CA GLN A 122 16.07 3.83 6.28
C GLN A 122 15.80 3.13 7.62
N SER A 123 15.60 3.90 8.69
CA SER A 123 15.28 3.36 10.01
C SER A 123 13.96 2.58 10.01
N LYS A 124 12.93 3.11 9.34
CA LYS A 124 11.60 2.48 9.27
C LYS A 124 11.58 1.23 8.41
N ILE A 125 12.27 1.22 7.27
CA ILE A 125 12.30 0.05 6.39
C ILE A 125 13.06 -1.11 7.04
N LEU A 126 14.13 -0.84 7.79
CA LEU A 126 14.83 -1.85 8.59
C LEU A 126 13.90 -2.50 9.62
N LYS A 127 13.16 -1.67 10.36
CA LYS A 127 12.20 -2.19 11.35
C LYS A 127 11.10 -3.02 10.71
N LEU A 128 10.56 -2.56 9.59
CA LEU A 128 9.54 -3.29 8.83
C LEU A 128 10.06 -4.64 8.33
N ILE A 129 11.31 -4.70 7.84
CA ILE A 129 11.94 -5.94 7.41
C ILE A 129 12.03 -6.91 8.60
N GLU A 130 12.53 -6.47 9.75
CA GLU A 130 12.63 -7.30 10.97
C GLU A 130 11.27 -7.88 11.38
N ASP A 131 10.24 -7.03 11.45
CA ASP A 131 8.89 -7.45 11.82
C ASP A 131 8.29 -8.43 10.79
N TYR A 132 8.56 -8.20 9.51
CA TYR A 132 8.09 -9.06 8.43
C TYR A 132 8.83 -10.42 8.40
N GLU A 133 10.12 -10.45 8.72
CA GLU A 133 10.90 -11.68 8.88
C GLU A 133 10.36 -12.53 10.04
N ALA A 134 10.02 -11.90 11.16
CA ALA A 134 9.39 -12.59 12.29
C ALA A 134 8.05 -13.23 11.88
N GLU A 135 7.22 -12.52 11.11
CA GLU A 135 5.96 -13.07 10.61
C GLU A 135 6.17 -14.21 9.60
N CYS A 136 7.17 -14.10 8.71
CA CYS A 136 7.57 -15.21 7.83
C CYS A 136 7.99 -16.45 8.64
N GLY A 137 8.69 -16.23 9.77
CA GLY A 137 9.05 -17.29 10.70
C GLY A 137 7.84 -18.01 11.31
N ARG A 138 6.77 -17.28 11.63
CA ARG A 138 5.51 -17.85 12.17
C ARG A 138 4.75 -18.67 11.14
N LEU A 139 4.84 -18.30 9.86
CA LEU A 139 4.23 -19.05 8.75
C LEU A 139 5.01 -20.33 8.41
N ARG A 140 6.23 -20.50 8.94
CA ARG A 140 7.04 -21.68 8.66
C ARG A 140 6.45 -22.90 9.37
N PRO A 141 6.25 -24.04 8.68
CA PRO A 141 5.81 -25.26 9.33
C PRO A 141 6.88 -25.73 10.34
N PRO A 142 6.48 -26.26 11.52
CA PRO A 142 7.41 -26.94 12.41
C PRO A 142 7.96 -28.16 11.68
N GLY A 143 9.29 -28.22 11.54
CA GLY A 143 10.02 -29.35 10.97
C GLY A 143 10.17 -30.50 11.94
#